data_AF-A0A9W4U3U4-F1
#
_entry.id   AF-A0A9W4U3U4-F1
#
_cell.length_a   1.000
_cell.length_b   1.000
_cell.length_c   1.000
_cell.angle_alpha   90.00
_cell.angle_beta   90.00
_cell.angle_gamma   90.00
#
_symmetry.space_group_name_H-M   'P 1'
#
loop_
_entity.id
_entity.type
_entity.pdbx_description
1 polymer ?
#
loop_
_entity_poly.entity_id
_entity_poly.type
_entity_poly.pdbx_seq_one_letter_code
_entity_poly.pdbx_strand_id
1 'polypeptide(L)'
;MRLEELLEGEFFTEYIKKGIPSPEPAYIPSGTVKHSGLFSVGNIMMLSEGRPLVDNVFSLYEGMLRLELDRPTYEKVGLQGKPIEDGGRKHQSNRWVIECNLRLPNMMPGKKGFSRLQWAFKNVLNRSITWLFYNFNPTAIESLRAGQEPISQHQPCIKSIEPVISDLPNTLLPDISVADLSQLYDHEGTLDLYEYIQMLCLTSPRVSAQDSIDPHLSRYEVPSLGATKPKSRNMVRVRWQGFISPQFAREVFLMVRKEGLRIDKDGQDTEQSTSRNAEGSWIAMSASAFGGVKAWTVMQWAGSETLTWESDLV
;
A
#
# COMPACT_ATOMS: atom_id res chain seq x y z
N MET A 1 21.26 4.76 11.53
CA MET A 1 20.81 3.80 12.55
C MET A 1 21.25 2.40 12.11
N ARG A 2 21.87 1.61 12.99
CA ARG A 2 22.22 0.21 12.74
C ARG A 2 21.06 -0.73 13.07
N LEU A 3 21.09 -1.95 12.56
CA LEU A 3 20.09 -2.98 12.88
C LEU A 3 20.10 -3.38 14.36
N GLU A 4 21.27 -3.35 15.02
CA GLU A 4 21.39 -3.69 16.44
C GLU A 4 20.56 -2.75 17.33
N GLU A 5 20.46 -1.46 16.95
CA GLU A 5 19.74 -0.42 17.68
C GLU A 5 18.22 -0.70 17.69
N LEU A 6 17.69 -1.48 16.73
CA LEU A 6 16.29 -1.93 16.75
C LEU A 6 15.99 -2.91 17.89
N LEU A 7 17.00 -3.60 18.41
CA LEU A 7 16.88 -4.65 19.43
C LEU A 7 17.24 -4.17 20.83
N GLU A 8 17.49 -2.87 21.00
CA GLU A 8 18.03 -2.31 22.24
C GLU A 8 17.13 -1.21 22.82
N GLY A 9 17.21 -1.08 24.14
CA GLY A 9 16.65 0.04 24.90
C GLY A 9 15.16 0.32 24.68
N GLU A 10 14.85 1.61 24.69
CA GLU A 10 13.48 2.12 24.52
C GLU A 10 12.94 1.86 23.11
N PHE A 11 13.79 1.86 22.08
CA PHE A 11 13.34 1.59 20.72
C PHE A 11 12.64 0.23 20.61
N PHE A 12 13.29 -0.82 21.11
CA PHE A 12 12.73 -2.16 21.09
C PHE A 12 11.48 -2.30 21.98
N THR A 13 11.49 -1.66 23.14
CA THR A 13 10.39 -1.78 24.10
C THR A 13 9.15 -1.03 23.60
N GLU A 14 9.32 0.24 23.23
CA GLU A 14 8.24 1.15 22.86
C GLU A 14 7.65 0.85 21.49
N TYR A 15 8.48 0.61 20.47
CA TYR A 15 7.98 0.46 19.09
C TYR A 15 7.73 -0.97 18.64
N ILE A 16 8.26 -1.97 19.35
CA ILE A 16 8.15 -3.36 18.93
C ILE A 16 7.31 -4.15 19.92
N LYS A 17 7.61 -4.07 21.22
CA LYS A 17 6.96 -4.88 22.25
C LYS A 17 5.63 -4.33 22.76
N LYS A 18 5.48 -3.02 22.92
CA LYS A 18 4.19 -2.43 23.30
C LYS A 18 3.12 -2.55 22.21
N GLY A 19 3.55 -2.64 20.94
CA GLY A 19 2.66 -2.83 19.77
C GLY A 19 1.91 -4.15 19.69
N ILE A 20 1.84 -4.94 20.77
CA ILE A 20 1.00 -6.13 20.82
C ILE A 20 -0.47 -5.66 20.86
N PRO A 21 -1.30 -5.97 19.84
CA PRO A 21 -2.74 -5.76 19.96
C PRO A 21 -3.23 -6.54 21.17
N SER A 22 -4.01 -5.91 22.05
CA SER A 22 -4.59 -6.65 23.19
C SER A 22 -5.39 -7.85 22.64
N PRO A 23 -5.25 -9.04 23.24
CA PRO A 23 -6.18 -10.11 22.94
C PRO A 23 -7.56 -9.71 23.49
N GLU A 24 -8.57 -9.87 22.63
CA GLU A 24 -10.02 -9.76 22.88
C GLU A 24 -10.66 -8.37 22.89
N PRO A 25 -11.72 -8.15 22.07
CA PRO A 25 -12.69 -7.09 22.32
C PRO A 25 -13.50 -7.47 23.56
N ALA A 26 -13.48 -6.62 24.59
CA ALA A 26 -14.44 -6.72 25.68
C ALA A 26 -15.86 -6.64 25.10
N TYR A 27 -16.65 -7.69 25.29
CA TYR A 27 -18.06 -7.73 24.93
C TYR A 27 -18.81 -6.68 25.77
N ILE A 28 -19.18 -5.55 25.16
CA ILE A 28 -20.04 -4.54 25.79
C ILE A 28 -21.46 -4.75 25.25
N PRO A 29 -22.45 -5.14 26.08
CA PRO A 29 -23.82 -5.21 25.65
C PRO A 29 -24.40 -3.80 25.59
N SER A 30 -24.39 -3.16 24.42
CA SER A 30 -25.41 -2.19 23.95
C SER A 30 -24.98 -1.41 22.70
N GLY A 31 -25.64 -1.70 21.58
CA GLY A 31 -26.24 -0.72 20.66
C GLY A 31 -25.41 0.36 19.96
N THR A 32 -24.09 0.43 20.13
CA THR A 32 -23.24 1.39 19.41
C THR A 32 -21.99 0.72 18.88
N VAL A 33 -21.99 0.42 17.57
CA VAL A 33 -20.79 0.00 16.86
C VAL A 33 -19.89 1.22 16.72
N LYS A 34 -19.00 1.44 17.70
CA LYS A 34 -17.76 2.15 17.42
C LYS A 34 -16.88 1.17 16.67
N HIS A 35 -16.42 1.55 15.48
CA HIS A 35 -15.30 0.87 14.85
C HIS A 35 -14.08 1.04 15.77
N SER A 36 -13.90 0.11 16.72
CA SER A 36 -12.67 -0.02 17.47
C SER A 36 -11.62 -0.53 16.50
N GLY A 37 -10.98 0.38 15.77
CA GLY A 37 -9.66 0.10 15.24
C GLY A 37 -8.82 -0.40 16.41
N LEU A 38 -8.27 -1.61 16.31
CA LEU A 38 -7.25 -2.07 17.24
C LEU A 38 -6.05 -1.14 17.10
N PHE A 39 -6.01 -0.07 17.89
CA PHE A 39 -4.85 0.78 18.01
C PHE A 39 -3.82 0.01 18.83
N SER A 40 -2.90 -0.69 18.15
CA SER A 40 -1.69 -1.20 18.80
C SER A 40 -0.84 0.00 19.18
N VAL A 41 -0.72 0.28 20.48
CA VAL A 41 0.11 1.35 21.00
C VAL A 41 1.58 1.02 20.70
N GLY A 42 2.32 1.91 20.04
CA GLY A 42 3.72 1.67 19.68
C GLY A 42 3.92 0.72 18.49
N ASN A 43 3.23 0.96 17.36
CA ASN A 43 3.50 0.27 16.11
C ASN A 43 4.22 1.19 15.12
N ILE A 44 5.19 0.64 14.40
CA ILE A 44 5.98 1.37 13.41
C ILE A 44 6.08 0.57 12.11
N MET A 45 6.38 1.29 11.04
CA MET A 45 6.83 0.74 9.77
C MET A 45 8.21 1.31 9.46
N MET A 46 9.13 0.46 9.01
CA MET A 46 10.46 0.87 8.58
C MET A 46 10.86 0.14 7.30
N LEU A 47 11.62 0.83 6.45
CA LEU A 47 12.21 0.29 5.24
C LEU A 47 13.60 0.87 5.07
N SER A 48 14.60 0.01 4.87
CA SER A 48 15.97 0.45 4.60
C SER A 48 16.14 0.96 3.18
N GLU A 49 17.20 1.70 2.94
CA GLU A 49 17.70 1.94 1.59
C GLU A 49 18.08 0.63 0.88
N GLY A 50 18.19 0.72 -0.45
CA GLY A 50 18.54 -0.40 -1.32
C GLY A 50 17.45 -0.71 -2.35
N ARG A 51 17.85 -1.38 -3.44
CA ARG A 51 16.93 -1.88 -4.46
C ARG A 51 16.51 -3.31 -4.10
N PRO A 52 15.20 -3.62 -4.07
CA PRO A 52 14.73 -4.99 -3.93
C PRO A 52 15.39 -5.90 -4.97
N LEU A 53 15.67 -7.15 -4.60
CA LEU A 53 16.31 -8.15 -5.46
C LEU A 53 17.75 -7.81 -5.90
N VAL A 54 18.31 -6.64 -5.53
CA VAL A 54 19.67 -6.23 -5.92
C VAL A 54 20.57 -5.88 -4.74
N ASP A 55 20.06 -5.20 -3.72
CA ASP A 55 20.82 -4.83 -2.53
C ASP A 55 20.28 -5.61 -1.31
N ASN A 56 21.02 -5.63 -0.19
CA ASN A 56 20.46 -6.17 1.06
C ASN A 56 19.43 -5.16 1.59
N VAL A 57 18.18 -5.58 1.72
CA VAL A 57 17.07 -4.70 2.12
C VAL A 57 16.40 -5.25 3.38
N PHE A 58 16.07 -4.34 4.28
CA PHE A 58 15.49 -4.65 5.58
C PHE A 58 14.17 -3.90 5.74
N SER A 59 13.17 -4.57 6.28
CA SER A 59 11.89 -3.93 6.59
C SER A 59 11.34 -4.42 7.92
N LEU A 60 10.72 -3.52 8.67
CA LEU A 60 10.01 -3.82 9.90
C LEU A 60 8.58 -3.35 9.78
N TYR A 61 7.62 -4.25 9.91
CA TYR A 61 6.20 -3.93 9.88
C TYR A 61 5.45 -4.84 10.86
N GLU A 62 4.67 -4.25 11.77
CA GLU A 62 3.90 -5.01 12.78
C GLU A 62 4.76 -5.98 13.62
N GLY A 63 6.00 -5.58 13.92
CA GLY A 63 6.95 -6.40 14.67
C GLY A 63 7.55 -7.56 13.86
N MET A 64 7.19 -7.72 12.58
CA MET A 64 7.85 -8.63 11.66
C MET A 64 9.07 -7.95 11.05
N LEU A 65 10.25 -8.39 11.43
CA LEU A 65 11.50 -7.98 10.81
C LEU A 65 11.82 -8.93 9.65
N ARG A 66 11.88 -8.39 8.44
CA ARG A 66 12.26 -9.10 7.22
C ARG A 66 13.64 -8.63 6.77
N LEU A 67 14.54 -9.57 6.55
CA LEU A 67 15.89 -9.34 6.03
C LEU A 67 16.02 -10.04 4.68
N GLU A 68 16.18 -9.27 3.62
CA GLU A 68 16.49 -9.78 2.28
C GLU A 68 17.99 -9.66 2.07
N LEU A 69 18.65 -10.80 1.87
CA LEU A 69 20.09 -10.91 1.83
C LEU A 69 20.56 -11.59 0.55
N ASP A 70 21.69 -11.13 0.04
CA ASP A 70 22.49 -11.89 -0.91
C ASP A 70 23.05 -13.17 -0.28
N ARG A 71 23.48 -14.11 -1.13
CA ARG A 71 24.06 -15.38 -0.69
C ARG A 71 25.21 -15.23 0.32
N PRO A 72 26.26 -14.43 0.03
CA PRO A 72 27.41 -14.36 0.93
C PRO A 72 27.06 -13.79 2.31
N THR A 73 26.13 -12.84 2.38
CA THR A 73 25.69 -12.26 3.65
C THR A 73 24.81 -13.24 4.40
N TYR A 74 23.88 -13.93 3.72
CA TYR A 74 23.03 -14.96 4.30
C TYR A 74 23.83 -16.08 4.97
N GLU A 75 24.84 -16.62 4.28
CA GLU A 75 25.70 -17.68 4.81
C GLU A 75 26.49 -17.22 6.06
N LYS A 76 26.89 -15.93 6.12
CA LYS A 76 27.60 -15.35 7.27
C LYS A 76 26.72 -15.04 8.46
N VAL A 77 25.52 -14.52 8.26
CA VAL A 77 24.60 -14.23 9.37
C VAL A 77 24.15 -15.53 10.06
N GLY A 78 24.09 -16.62 9.29
CA GLY A 78 23.72 -17.93 9.79
C GLY A 78 22.35 -17.92 10.45
N LEU A 79 21.38 -17.18 9.94
CA LEU A 79 19.99 -17.18 10.42
C LEU A 79 19.15 -18.08 9.50
N GLN A 80 18.04 -18.62 10.02
CA GLN A 80 17.17 -19.46 9.22
C GLN A 80 16.35 -18.58 8.26
N GLY A 81 16.55 -18.76 6.96
CA GLY A 81 15.81 -18.08 5.91
C GLY A 81 15.33 -19.05 4.82
N LYS A 82 14.56 -18.52 3.87
CA LYS A 82 14.09 -19.23 2.68
C LYS A 82 14.70 -18.58 1.43
N PRO A 83 15.10 -19.36 0.42
CA PRO A 83 15.52 -18.79 -0.86
C PRO A 83 14.33 -18.07 -1.52
N ILE A 84 14.60 -16.98 -2.22
CA ILE A 84 13.63 -16.31 -3.10
C ILE A 84 14.14 -16.31 -4.55
N GLU A 85 13.22 -16.21 -5.49
CA GLU A 85 13.54 -16.04 -6.91
C GLU A 85 13.99 -14.60 -7.16
N ASP A 86 15.03 -14.44 -7.99
CA ASP A 86 15.72 -13.16 -8.25
C ASP A 86 15.88 -12.95 -9.77
N GLY A 87 14.98 -13.51 -10.58
CA GLY A 87 15.10 -13.50 -12.05
C GLY A 87 16.39 -14.13 -12.61
N GLY A 88 17.16 -14.83 -11.76
CA GLY A 88 18.46 -15.43 -12.10
C GLY A 88 18.33 -16.73 -12.91
N ARG A 89 19.48 -17.33 -13.26
CA ARG A 89 19.51 -18.62 -13.97
C ARG A 89 18.68 -19.67 -13.23
N LYS A 90 17.81 -20.37 -13.99
CA LYS A 90 16.97 -21.48 -13.52
C LYS A 90 17.81 -22.41 -12.62
N HIS A 91 17.39 -22.57 -11.36
CA HIS A 91 18.02 -23.39 -10.30
C HIS A 91 19.14 -22.76 -9.44
N GLN A 92 19.44 -21.47 -9.54
CA GLN A 92 20.36 -20.80 -8.62
C GLN A 92 19.71 -19.59 -7.96
N SER A 93 19.09 -19.81 -6.79
CA SER A 93 18.64 -18.71 -5.93
C SER A 93 19.86 -17.94 -5.44
N ASN A 94 19.92 -16.64 -5.73
CA ASN A 94 20.99 -15.76 -5.27
C ASN A 94 20.59 -14.94 -4.03
N ARG A 95 19.34 -15.07 -3.60
CA ARG A 95 18.71 -14.28 -2.55
C ARG A 95 18.01 -15.16 -1.53
N TRP A 96 18.07 -14.73 -0.28
CA TRP A 96 17.38 -15.34 0.85
C TRP A 96 16.61 -14.29 1.63
N VAL A 97 15.46 -14.70 2.13
CA VAL A 97 14.64 -13.92 3.04
C VAL A 97 14.60 -14.59 4.39
N ILE A 98 14.93 -13.83 5.42
CA ILE A 98 14.78 -14.20 6.83
C ILE A 98 13.63 -13.37 7.40
N GLU A 99 12.66 -14.03 8.00
CA GLU A 99 11.54 -13.38 8.68
C GLU A 99 11.56 -13.71 10.16
N CYS A 100 11.52 -12.66 10.98
CA CYS A 100 11.65 -12.74 12.43
C CYS A 100 10.51 -11.94 13.06
N ASN A 101 9.52 -12.62 13.63
CA ASN A 101 8.50 -11.96 14.43
C ASN A 101 9.08 -11.59 15.80
N LEU A 102 9.51 -10.34 15.94
CA LEU A 102 10.13 -9.79 17.15
C LEU A 102 9.15 -9.68 18.32
N ARG A 103 7.84 -9.86 18.12
CA ARG A 103 6.84 -9.86 19.20
C ARG A 103 6.69 -11.21 19.89
N LEU A 104 7.26 -12.28 19.34
CA LEU A 104 7.19 -13.60 19.96
C LEU A 104 7.87 -13.64 21.34
N PRO A 105 7.38 -14.46 22.30
CA PRO A 105 7.97 -14.59 23.63
C PRO A 105 9.44 -15.06 23.64
N ASN A 106 9.87 -15.78 22.59
CA ASN A 106 11.25 -16.24 22.42
C ASN A 106 12.18 -15.17 21.79
N MET A 107 11.65 -14.03 21.37
CA MET A 107 12.39 -12.88 20.87
C MET A 107 12.56 -11.84 21.96
N MET A 108 13.22 -12.24 23.05
CA MET A 108 13.50 -11.41 24.23
C MET A 108 14.97 -11.56 24.62
N PRO A 109 15.60 -10.54 25.25
CA PRO A 109 16.94 -10.66 25.81
C PRO A 109 17.13 -11.93 26.64
N GLY A 110 18.25 -12.63 26.42
CA GLY A 110 18.59 -13.89 27.10
C GLY A 110 18.02 -15.17 26.47
N LYS A 111 17.15 -15.07 25.45
CA LYS A 111 16.67 -16.24 24.69
C LYS A 111 17.61 -16.53 23.51
N LYS A 112 17.86 -17.82 23.23
CA LYS A 112 18.80 -18.26 22.18
C LYS A 112 18.51 -17.65 20.80
N GLY A 113 17.24 -17.59 20.40
CA GLY A 113 16.83 -17.00 19.11
C GLY A 113 17.17 -15.52 19.01
N PHE A 114 16.85 -14.76 20.05
CA PHE A 114 17.17 -13.34 20.15
C PHE A 114 18.68 -13.09 20.20
N SER A 115 19.43 -13.87 20.99
CA SER A 115 20.90 -13.75 21.06
C SER A 115 21.58 -14.01 19.71
N ARG A 116 21.07 -14.94 18.91
CA ARG A 116 21.58 -15.20 17.55
C ARG A 116 21.32 -14.01 16.62
N LEU A 117 20.15 -13.39 16.71
CA LEU A 117 19.81 -12.19 15.95
C LEU A 117 20.71 -11.00 16.34
N GLN A 118 20.89 -10.76 17.65
CA GLN A 118 21.80 -9.74 18.16
C GLN A 118 23.24 -9.97 17.68
N TRP A 119 23.72 -11.22 17.70
CA TRP A 119 25.05 -11.56 17.20
C TRP A 119 25.18 -11.22 15.72
N ALA A 120 24.19 -11.58 14.89
CA ALA A 120 24.20 -11.28 13.47
C ALA A 120 24.27 -9.77 13.21
N PHE A 121 23.53 -8.95 13.96
CA PHE A 121 23.53 -7.49 13.80
C PHE A 121 24.81 -6.83 14.30
N LYS A 122 25.45 -7.40 15.33
CA LYS A 122 26.72 -6.88 15.89
C LYS A 122 27.94 -7.24 15.04
N ASN A 123 27.93 -8.43 14.44
CA ASN A 123 29.14 -8.98 13.83
C ASN A 123 29.11 -9.01 12.30
N VAL A 124 27.92 -9.08 11.70
CA VAL A 124 27.78 -9.23 10.24
C VAL A 124 27.04 -8.03 9.64
N LEU A 125 25.84 -7.74 10.12
CA LEU A 125 24.99 -6.64 9.65
C LEU A 125 25.20 -5.37 10.50
N ASN A 126 26.46 -5.00 10.71
CA ASN A 126 26.89 -3.99 11.68
C ASN A 126 27.10 -2.58 11.09
N ARG A 127 26.72 -2.39 9.83
CA ARG A 127 26.83 -1.10 9.16
C ARG A 127 25.61 -0.24 9.47
N SER A 128 25.84 1.06 9.55
CA SER A 128 24.77 2.05 9.60
C SER A 128 24.04 2.09 8.27
N ILE A 129 22.72 2.14 8.33
CA ILE A 129 21.84 2.13 7.16
C ILE A 129 20.89 3.33 7.24
N THR A 130 20.49 3.86 6.09
CA THR A 130 19.43 4.86 5.98
C THR A 130 18.06 4.18 6.04
N TRP A 131 17.16 4.73 6.85
CA TRP A 131 15.82 4.18 7.05
C TRP A 131 14.75 5.21 6.70
N LEU A 132 13.72 4.75 6.01
CA LEU A 132 12.39 5.35 6.07
C LEU A 132 11.70 4.82 7.33
N PHE A 133 11.07 5.71 8.08
CA PHE A 133 10.41 5.42 9.35
C PHE A 133 9.02 6.07 9.38
N TYR A 134 8.02 5.33 9.84
CA TYR A 134 6.67 5.80 10.03
C TYR A 134 6.11 5.29 11.35
N ASN A 135 5.63 6.20 12.20
CA ASN A 135 4.96 5.88 13.46
C ASN A 135 3.45 5.96 13.28
N PHE A 136 2.73 4.87 13.54
CA PHE A 136 1.27 4.79 13.37
C PHE A 136 0.49 5.57 14.42
N ASN A 137 1.13 5.88 15.55
CA ASN A 137 0.55 6.72 16.57
C ASN A 137 1.50 7.91 16.73
N PRO A 138 1.33 9.01 16.00
CA PRO A 138 2.11 10.23 16.25
C PRO A 138 1.54 11.06 17.40
N THR A 139 0.28 10.81 17.81
CA THR A 139 -0.47 11.64 18.77
C THR A 139 -0.88 10.92 20.06
N ALA A 140 -0.54 9.65 20.25
CA ALA A 140 -0.82 8.97 21.52
C ALA A 140 0.03 9.62 22.62
N ILE A 141 -0.44 9.57 23.88
CA ILE A 141 0.31 10.08 25.03
C ILE A 141 1.68 9.35 25.16
N GLU A 142 1.75 8.11 24.65
CA GLU A 142 2.96 7.28 24.55
C GLU A 142 3.80 7.58 23.30
N SER A 143 3.25 8.27 22.30
CA SER A 143 3.99 8.92 21.24
C SER A 143 4.68 10.12 21.86
N LEU A 144 5.85 9.86 22.44
CA LEU A 144 6.61 10.84 23.22
C LEU A 144 6.60 12.20 22.50
N ARG A 145 6.36 13.29 23.25
CA ARG A 145 6.23 14.66 22.72
C ARG A 145 7.28 14.91 21.65
N ALA A 146 6.93 15.56 20.54
CA ALA A 146 7.84 15.83 19.42
C ALA A 146 9.28 16.15 19.91
N GLY A 147 10.25 15.32 19.52
CA GLY A 147 11.65 15.40 19.98
C GLY A 147 12.01 14.51 21.18
N GLN A 148 11.06 13.78 21.77
CA GLN A 148 11.29 12.82 22.85
C GLN A 148 11.15 11.36 22.43
N GLU A 149 10.71 11.08 21.19
CA GLU A 149 10.60 9.72 20.65
C GLU A 149 11.95 8.98 20.65
N PRO A 150 12.01 7.64 20.82
CA PRO A 150 13.28 6.91 20.77
C PRO A 150 14.06 7.16 19.48
N ILE A 151 13.35 7.36 18.35
CA ILE A 151 13.97 7.68 17.05
C ILE A 151 14.68 9.06 17.04
N SER A 152 14.33 9.98 17.94
CA SER A 152 14.88 11.35 18.01
C SER A 152 16.39 11.36 18.26
N GLN A 153 16.93 10.32 18.90
CA GLN A 153 18.37 10.15 19.12
C GLN A 153 19.16 10.09 17.80
N HIS A 154 18.50 9.72 16.70
CA HIS A 154 19.08 9.64 15.36
C HIS A 154 18.87 10.90 14.52
N GLN A 155 18.27 11.96 15.07
CA GLN A 155 18.01 13.24 14.39
C GLN A 155 17.35 13.04 13.00
N PRO A 156 16.17 12.39 12.94
CA PRO A 156 15.54 12.05 11.67
C PRO A 156 15.15 13.30 10.86
N CYS A 157 15.28 13.20 9.53
CA CYS A 157 14.75 14.21 8.62
C CYS A 157 13.25 13.98 8.39
N ILE A 158 12.41 14.90 8.86
CA ILE A 158 10.96 14.83 8.67
C ILE A 158 10.62 15.18 7.22
N LYS A 159 9.86 14.30 6.56
CA LYS A 159 9.33 14.51 5.20
C LYS A 159 7.81 14.54 5.24
N SER A 160 7.23 15.69 4.88
CA SER A 160 5.78 15.82 4.68
C SER A 160 5.39 15.13 3.37
N ILE A 161 4.31 14.34 3.40
CA ILE A 161 3.73 13.73 2.20
C ILE A 161 2.45 14.50 1.88
N GLU A 162 2.52 15.38 0.89
CA GLU A 162 1.39 16.21 0.45
C GLU A 162 0.73 15.61 -0.80
N PRO A 163 -0.60 15.70 -0.92
CA PRO A 163 -1.29 15.29 -2.14
C PRO A 163 -0.97 16.24 -3.29
N VAL A 164 -0.66 15.67 -4.45
CA VAL A 164 -0.69 16.38 -5.73
C VAL A 164 -2.08 16.19 -6.33
N ILE A 165 -2.79 17.29 -6.51
CA ILE A 165 -4.13 17.32 -7.13
C ILE A 165 -3.97 17.76 -8.58
N SER A 166 -4.62 17.07 -9.50
CA SER A 166 -4.65 17.40 -10.92
C SER A 166 -6.07 17.36 -11.46
N ASP A 167 -6.51 18.46 -12.05
CA ASP A 167 -7.78 18.53 -12.74
C ASP A 167 -7.67 17.86 -14.11
N LEU A 168 -8.68 17.06 -14.45
CA LEU A 168 -8.79 16.33 -15.72
C LEU A 168 -10.08 16.78 -16.42
N PRO A 169 -10.10 17.97 -17.04
CA PRO A 169 -11.30 18.51 -17.67
C PRO A 169 -11.66 17.74 -18.94
N ASN A 170 -12.97 17.63 -19.21
CA ASN A 170 -13.51 16.99 -20.41
C ASN A 170 -12.89 15.61 -20.74
N THR A 171 -12.68 14.80 -19.72
CA THR A 171 -12.12 13.45 -19.84
C THR A 171 -13.17 12.51 -20.41
N LEU A 172 -12.82 11.80 -21.48
CA LEU A 172 -13.63 10.74 -22.07
C LEU A 172 -13.72 9.55 -21.12
N LEU A 173 -14.94 9.13 -20.82
CA LEU A 173 -15.23 7.98 -19.99
C LEU A 173 -15.44 6.74 -20.85
N PRO A 174 -14.98 5.56 -20.40
CA PRO A 174 -15.30 4.31 -21.06
C PRO A 174 -16.81 4.08 -21.00
N ASP A 175 -17.37 3.53 -22.08
CA ASP A 175 -18.77 3.08 -22.06
C ASP A 175 -18.84 1.72 -21.37
N ILE A 176 -19.14 1.73 -20.08
CA ILE A 176 -19.20 0.53 -19.24
C ILE A 176 -20.37 0.63 -18.27
N SER A 177 -21.25 -0.38 -18.27
CA SER A 177 -22.28 -0.55 -17.27
C SER A 177 -21.94 -1.68 -16.30
N VAL A 178 -22.58 -1.65 -15.12
CA VAL A 178 -22.43 -2.72 -14.12
C VAL A 178 -22.84 -4.09 -14.70
N ALA A 179 -23.82 -4.12 -15.61
CA ALA A 179 -24.27 -5.36 -16.25
C ALA A 179 -23.17 -6.01 -17.11
N ASP A 180 -22.25 -5.21 -17.65
CA ASP A 180 -21.17 -5.65 -18.53
C ASP A 180 -20.00 -6.28 -17.74
N LEU A 181 -19.92 -6.07 -16.43
CA LEU A 181 -18.80 -6.53 -15.59
C LEU A 181 -18.58 -8.05 -15.65
N SER A 182 -19.66 -8.82 -15.74
CA SER A 182 -19.57 -10.28 -15.83
C SER A 182 -18.91 -10.76 -17.13
N GLN A 183 -19.01 -9.98 -18.21
CA GLN A 183 -18.46 -10.30 -19.53
C GLN A 183 -16.99 -9.87 -19.65
N LEU A 184 -16.51 -8.96 -18.79
CA LEU A 184 -15.14 -8.46 -18.85
C LEU A 184 -14.09 -9.53 -18.57
N TYR A 185 -14.41 -10.56 -17.77
CA TYR A 185 -13.48 -11.63 -17.44
C TYR A 185 -13.16 -12.55 -18.62
N ASP A 186 -14.03 -12.61 -19.63
CA ASP A 186 -13.86 -13.46 -20.82
C ASP A 186 -13.25 -12.69 -22.02
N HIS A 187 -12.95 -11.40 -21.87
CA HIS A 187 -12.59 -10.48 -22.96
C HIS A 187 -11.35 -9.61 -22.66
N GLU A 188 -10.71 -9.08 -23.73
CA GLU A 188 -9.61 -8.09 -23.64
C GLU A 188 -10.01 -6.80 -22.91
N GLY A 189 -11.31 -6.54 -22.75
CA GLY A 189 -11.85 -5.33 -22.15
C GLY A 189 -11.43 -5.06 -20.69
N THR A 190 -11.08 -6.09 -19.91
CA THR A 190 -10.51 -5.89 -18.57
C THR A 190 -9.15 -5.22 -18.61
N LEU A 191 -8.31 -5.55 -19.60
CA LEU A 191 -6.99 -4.94 -19.78
C LEU A 191 -7.10 -3.54 -20.37
N ASP A 192 -8.02 -3.33 -21.31
CA ASP A 192 -8.31 -2.01 -21.89
C ASP A 192 -8.75 -1.02 -20.80
N LEU A 193 -9.61 -1.45 -19.88
CA LEU A 193 -10.06 -0.64 -18.76
C LEU A 193 -8.91 -0.35 -17.77
N TYR A 194 -8.05 -1.33 -17.52
CA TYR A 194 -6.86 -1.13 -16.71
C TYR A 194 -5.91 -0.10 -17.35
N GLU A 195 -5.65 -0.22 -18.65
CA GLU A 195 -4.83 0.73 -19.41
C GLU A 195 -5.43 2.13 -19.33
N TYR A 196 -6.75 2.27 -19.50
CA TYR A 196 -7.44 3.55 -19.34
C TYR A 196 -7.22 4.17 -17.95
N ILE A 197 -7.32 3.38 -16.88
CA ILE A 197 -7.01 3.87 -15.52
C ILE A 197 -5.55 4.31 -15.41
N GLN A 198 -4.61 3.59 -16.03
CA GLN A 198 -3.22 4.02 -16.06
C GLN A 198 -3.03 5.31 -16.86
N MET A 199 -3.77 5.52 -17.94
CA MET A 199 -3.74 6.76 -18.71
C MET A 199 -4.27 7.96 -17.91
N LEU A 200 -5.31 7.75 -17.08
CA LEU A 200 -5.74 8.73 -16.06
C LEU A 200 -4.62 9.00 -15.04
N CYS A 201 -3.97 7.94 -14.55
CA CYS A 201 -2.84 8.05 -13.62
C CYS A 201 -1.63 8.75 -14.24
N LEU A 202 -1.48 8.76 -15.56
CA LEU A 202 -0.42 9.48 -16.26
C LEU A 202 -0.84 10.90 -16.64
N THR A 203 -2.06 11.33 -16.32
CA THR A 203 -2.65 12.61 -16.78
C THR A 203 -2.49 12.75 -18.29
N SER A 204 -2.66 11.64 -19.01
CA SER A 204 -2.37 11.56 -20.44
C SER A 204 -3.35 12.42 -21.24
N PRO A 205 -2.90 13.18 -22.25
CA PRO A 205 -3.82 13.91 -23.12
C PRO A 205 -4.74 12.98 -23.92
N ARG A 206 -4.39 11.70 -24.11
CA ARG A 206 -5.18 10.74 -24.90
C ARG A 206 -6.57 10.43 -24.35
N VAL A 207 -6.81 10.71 -23.07
CA VAL A 207 -8.14 10.55 -22.47
C VAL A 207 -8.97 11.83 -22.53
N SER A 208 -8.44 12.93 -23.06
CA SER A 208 -9.19 14.18 -23.23
C SER A 208 -10.08 14.14 -24.47
N ALA A 209 -11.31 14.63 -24.35
CA ALA A 209 -12.21 14.79 -25.50
C ALA A 209 -11.76 15.88 -26.49
N GLN A 210 -10.79 16.72 -26.11
CA GLN A 210 -10.19 17.72 -26.99
C GLN A 210 -8.89 17.22 -27.65
N ASP A 211 -8.53 15.96 -27.42
CA ASP A 211 -7.33 15.42 -28.01
C ASP A 211 -7.45 15.28 -29.53
N SER A 212 -6.36 15.59 -30.23
CA SER A 212 -6.30 15.64 -31.70
C SER A 212 -4.97 15.10 -32.21
N ILE A 213 -4.45 14.05 -31.57
CA ILE A 213 -3.23 13.39 -32.01
C ILE A 213 -3.37 12.79 -33.40
N ASP A 214 -2.29 12.85 -34.17
CA ASP A 214 -2.16 12.10 -35.41
C ASP A 214 -2.28 10.58 -35.16
N PRO A 215 -3.23 9.87 -35.80
CA PRO A 215 -3.39 8.43 -35.67
C PRO A 215 -2.13 7.60 -36.01
N HIS A 216 -1.20 8.16 -36.80
CA HIS A 216 0.09 7.53 -37.06
C HIS A 216 1.03 7.55 -35.84
N LEU A 217 0.85 8.51 -34.92
CA LEU A 217 1.64 8.64 -33.69
C LEU A 217 1.01 7.90 -32.50
N SER A 218 -0.32 7.87 -32.42
CA SER A 218 -1.02 7.14 -31.37
C SER A 218 -2.37 6.63 -31.87
N ARG A 219 -2.62 5.35 -31.66
CA ARG A 219 -3.89 4.68 -31.97
C ARG A 219 -4.71 4.36 -30.72
N TYR A 220 -4.30 4.90 -29.57
CA TYR A 220 -5.01 4.67 -28.33
C TYR A 220 -6.37 5.36 -28.40
N GLU A 221 -7.42 4.61 -28.10
CA GLU A 221 -8.79 5.10 -27.99
C GLU A 221 -9.36 4.70 -26.63
N VAL A 222 -10.24 5.53 -26.06
CA VAL A 222 -10.89 5.19 -24.80
C VAL A 222 -11.81 3.98 -25.00
N PRO A 223 -11.75 2.95 -24.13
CA PRO A 223 -12.48 1.69 -24.35
C PRO A 223 -13.99 1.92 -24.45
N SER A 224 -14.62 1.32 -25.45
CA SER A 224 -16.07 1.32 -25.63
C SER A 224 -16.57 -0.12 -25.46
N LEU A 225 -16.93 -0.48 -24.22
CA LEU A 225 -17.34 -1.85 -23.87
C LEU A 225 -18.86 -2.04 -24.06
N GLY A 226 -19.62 -0.95 -24.06
CA GLY A 226 -21.04 -0.91 -24.41
C GLY A 226 -21.31 -0.43 -25.85
N ALA A 227 -22.61 -0.29 -26.15
CA ALA A 227 -23.10 0.09 -27.47
C ALA A 227 -23.23 1.62 -27.67
N THR A 228 -22.88 2.43 -26.68
CA THR A 228 -23.04 3.88 -26.69
C THR A 228 -21.71 4.60 -26.87
N LYS A 229 -21.76 5.85 -27.37
CA LYS A 229 -20.55 6.64 -27.57
C LYS A 229 -19.95 7.09 -26.23
N PRO A 230 -18.61 7.14 -26.11
CA PRO A 230 -17.93 7.69 -24.94
C PRO A 230 -18.45 9.08 -24.57
N LYS A 231 -18.73 9.30 -23.29
CA LYS A 231 -19.18 10.59 -22.75
C LYS A 231 -18.00 11.30 -22.11
N SER A 232 -17.97 12.63 -22.18
CA SER A 232 -16.95 13.42 -21.48
C SER A 232 -17.44 13.94 -20.13
N ARG A 233 -16.60 13.90 -19.10
CA ARG A 233 -16.84 14.55 -17.80
C ARG A 233 -15.56 15.17 -17.23
N ASN A 234 -15.72 16.12 -16.31
CA ASN A 234 -14.59 16.60 -15.52
C ASN A 234 -14.27 15.57 -14.44
N MET A 235 -12.98 15.26 -14.29
CA MET A 235 -12.47 14.36 -13.27
C MET A 235 -11.39 15.05 -12.45
N VAL A 236 -11.10 14.50 -11.28
CA VAL A 236 -9.99 14.92 -10.43
C VAL A 236 -9.11 13.72 -10.15
N ARG A 237 -7.81 13.91 -10.24
CA ARG A 237 -6.80 12.95 -9.81
C ARG A 237 -6.12 13.48 -8.57
N VAL A 238 -5.99 12.62 -7.56
CA VAL A 238 -5.21 12.91 -6.35
C VAL A 238 -4.10 11.86 -6.21
N ARG A 239 -2.86 12.30 -6.04
CA ARG A 239 -1.69 11.43 -5.94
C ARG A 239 -0.89 11.76 -4.68
N TRP A 240 -0.63 10.76 -3.85
CA TRP A 240 0.39 10.83 -2.81
C TRP A 240 1.62 10.02 -3.25
N GLN A 241 2.80 10.50 -2.88
CA GLN A 241 4.06 9.80 -3.16
C GLN A 241 4.97 9.88 -1.94
N GLY A 242 5.39 8.73 -1.42
CA GLY A 242 6.28 8.64 -0.28
C GLY A 242 6.16 7.30 0.44
N PHE A 243 6.63 7.27 1.69
CA PHE A 243 6.52 6.11 2.57
C PHE A 243 5.15 6.09 3.25
N ILE A 244 4.15 5.54 2.55
CA ILE A 244 2.75 5.58 2.94
C ILE A 244 2.33 4.25 3.56
N SER A 245 1.61 4.31 4.68
CA SER A 245 1.16 3.10 5.37
C SER A 245 -0.05 2.46 4.70
N PRO A 246 -0.22 1.12 4.80
CA PRO A 246 -1.43 0.44 4.32
C PRO A 246 -2.70 0.96 5.00
N GLN A 247 -2.61 1.37 6.27
CA GLN A 247 -3.72 1.97 7.00
C GLN A 247 -4.20 3.27 6.35
N PHE A 248 -3.29 4.16 5.96
CA PHE A 248 -3.63 5.41 5.28
C PHE A 248 -4.34 5.14 3.95
N ALA A 249 -3.80 4.22 3.13
CA ALA A 249 -4.42 3.86 1.85
C ALA A 249 -5.85 3.32 2.04
N ARG A 250 -6.05 2.46 3.04
CA ARG A 250 -7.38 1.95 3.40
C ARG A 250 -8.33 3.07 3.86
N GLU A 251 -7.87 3.98 4.71
CA GLU A 251 -8.69 5.09 5.23
C GLU A 251 -9.11 6.05 4.13
N VAL A 252 -8.19 6.38 3.21
CA VAL A 252 -8.50 7.18 2.01
C VAL A 252 -9.54 6.45 1.15
N PHE A 253 -9.36 5.17 0.86
CA PHE A 253 -10.32 4.39 0.09
C PHE A 253 -11.71 4.41 0.72
N LEU A 254 -11.81 4.14 2.03
CA LEU A 254 -13.08 4.12 2.75
C LEU A 254 -13.75 5.51 2.79
N MET A 255 -12.96 6.57 2.96
CA MET A 255 -13.45 7.95 2.94
C MET A 255 -14.02 8.31 1.56
N VAL A 256 -13.24 8.07 0.50
CA VAL A 256 -13.66 8.37 -0.87
C VAL A 256 -14.87 7.53 -1.27
N ARG A 257 -14.93 6.25 -0.89
CA ARG A 257 -16.10 5.41 -1.11
C ARG A 257 -17.34 5.96 -0.41
N LYS A 258 -17.21 6.38 0.85
CA LYS A 258 -18.34 6.86 1.65
C LYS A 258 -18.88 8.19 1.15
N GLU A 259 -17.99 9.15 0.88
CA GLU A 259 -18.38 10.52 0.55
C GLU A 259 -18.54 10.73 -0.97
N GLY A 260 -17.71 10.09 -1.78
CA GLY A 260 -17.68 10.25 -3.25
C GLY A 260 -18.67 9.37 -4.02
N LEU A 261 -19.17 8.28 -3.42
CA LEU A 261 -20.19 7.41 -4.02
C LEU A 261 -21.55 7.48 -3.28
N ARG A 262 -21.76 8.55 -2.49
CA ARG A 262 -23.01 8.74 -1.76
C ARG A 262 -24.16 8.96 -2.76
N ILE A 263 -25.15 8.07 -2.75
CA ILE A 263 -26.40 8.24 -3.49
C ILE A 263 -27.38 9.00 -2.60
N ASP A 264 -27.80 10.20 -3.02
CA ASP A 264 -28.81 10.96 -2.28
C ASP A 264 -30.17 10.24 -2.32
N LYS A 265 -30.80 10.13 -1.15
CA LYS A 265 -32.09 9.43 -0.98
C LYS A 265 -33.30 10.28 -1.38
N ASP A 266 -33.11 11.55 -1.73
CA ASP A 266 -34.19 12.55 -1.90
C ASP A 266 -34.90 12.49 -3.27
N GLY A 267 -34.80 11.35 -3.97
CA GLY A 267 -35.48 11.11 -5.25
C GLY A 267 -36.16 9.74 -5.31
N GLN A 268 -36.73 9.26 -4.20
CA GLN A 268 -37.58 8.06 -4.18
C GLN A 268 -38.91 8.33 -4.89
N ASP A 269 -38.89 8.44 -6.21
CA ASP A 269 -40.09 8.31 -7.05
C ASP A 269 -39.68 7.75 -8.42
N THR A 270 -39.03 6.58 -8.42
CA THR A 270 -39.02 5.52 -9.47
C THR A 270 -37.78 4.64 -9.34
N GLU A 271 -37.97 3.34 -9.07
CA GLU A 271 -36.90 2.33 -8.94
C GLU A 271 -35.96 2.21 -10.16
N GLN A 272 -36.36 2.75 -11.32
CA GLN A 272 -35.55 2.75 -12.55
C GLN A 272 -34.61 3.97 -12.72
N SER A 273 -34.84 5.08 -12.01
CA SER A 273 -34.01 6.29 -12.16
C SER A 273 -32.80 6.30 -11.23
N THR A 274 -32.93 5.69 -10.04
CA THR A 274 -31.85 5.51 -9.06
C THR A 274 -30.80 4.51 -9.53
N SER A 275 -31.15 3.47 -10.32
CA SER A 275 -30.15 2.52 -10.84
C SER A 275 -29.24 3.15 -11.91
N ARG A 276 -29.81 3.91 -12.85
CA ARG A 276 -29.04 4.53 -13.95
C ARG A 276 -28.05 5.60 -13.51
N ASN A 277 -28.37 6.36 -12.45
CA ASN A 277 -27.44 7.35 -11.91
C ASN A 277 -26.31 6.71 -11.07
N ALA A 278 -26.57 5.56 -10.47
CA ALA A 278 -25.57 4.78 -9.74
C ALA A 278 -24.57 4.07 -10.68
N GLU A 279 -25.04 3.61 -11.85
CA GLU A 279 -24.22 2.93 -12.87
C GLU A 279 -23.11 3.82 -13.44
N GLY A 280 -23.34 5.13 -13.56
CA GLY A 280 -22.38 6.09 -14.13
C GLY A 280 -21.44 6.75 -13.13
N SER A 281 -21.46 6.32 -11.86
CA SER A 281 -20.68 6.91 -10.77
C SER A 281 -19.70 5.89 -10.20
N TRP A 282 -18.41 6.14 -10.40
CA TRP A 282 -17.35 5.25 -9.96
C TRP A 282 -16.12 6.03 -9.50
N ILE A 283 -15.29 5.36 -8.71
CA ILE A 283 -13.96 5.80 -8.32
C ILE A 283 -12.93 4.75 -8.72
N ALA A 284 -11.70 5.17 -8.97
CA ALA A 284 -10.57 4.26 -9.15
C ALA A 284 -9.44 4.68 -8.20
N MET A 285 -8.79 3.70 -7.59
CA MET A 285 -7.63 3.90 -6.72
C MET A 285 -6.55 2.91 -7.12
N SER A 286 -5.33 3.42 -7.32
CA SER A 286 -4.16 2.60 -7.63
C SER A 286 -3.08 2.85 -6.59
N ALA A 287 -2.39 1.79 -6.18
CA ALA A 287 -1.23 1.88 -5.30
C ALA A 287 -0.09 1.02 -5.85
N SER A 288 1.13 1.51 -5.73
CA SER A 288 2.35 0.80 -6.11
C SER A 288 3.35 0.88 -4.97
N ALA A 289 3.93 -0.26 -4.60
CA ALA A 289 4.95 -0.37 -3.57
C ALA A 289 6.34 0.05 -4.11
N PHE A 290 7.31 0.18 -3.20
CA PHE A 290 8.70 0.41 -3.56
C PHE A 290 9.22 -0.69 -4.50
N GLY A 291 9.97 -0.27 -5.53
CA GLY A 291 10.46 -1.17 -6.57
C GLY A 291 9.45 -1.46 -7.69
N GLY A 292 8.19 -1.02 -7.58
CA GLY A 292 7.18 -1.17 -8.64
C GLY A 292 6.71 -2.61 -8.88
N VAL A 293 7.20 -3.56 -8.10
CA VAL A 293 6.92 -5.00 -8.25
C VAL A 293 5.50 -5.36 -7.83
N LYS A 294 5.05 -4.78 -6.71
CA LYS A 294 3.71 -5.00 -6.16
C LYS A 294 2.88 -3.77 -6.39
N ALA A 295 1.79 -3.93 -7.14
CA ALA A 295 0.82 -2.88 -7.34
C ALA A 295 -0.58 -3.46 -7.40
N TRP A 296 -1.56 -2.64 -7.06
CA TRP A 296 -2.95 -2.97 -7.28
C TRP A 296 -3.69 -1.74 -7.79
N THR A 297 -4.76 -2.00 -8.51
CA THR A 297 -5.75 -1.02 -8.93
C THR A 297 -7.12 -1.56 -8.58
N VAL A 298 -7.95 -0.73 -7.97
CA VAL A 298 -9.35 -1.06 -7.69
C VAL A 298 -10.23 0.01 -8.34
N MET A 299 -11.29 -0.44 -8.99
CA MET A 299 -12.37 0.39 -9.48
C MET A 299 -13.65 -0.02 -8.77
N GLN A 300 -14.40 0.96 -8.26
CA GLN A 300 -15.62 0.72 -7.50
C GLN A 300 -16.76 1.61 -7.98
N TRP A 301 -17.90 0.99 -8.22
CA TRP A 301 -19.15 1.65 -8.59
C TRP A 301 -19.98 1.98 -7.34
N ALA A 302 -20.90 2.94 -7.47
CA ALA A 302 -21.81 3.32 -6.40
C ALA A 302 -22.72 2.16 -5.94
N GLY A 303 -23.01 1.19 -6.81
CA GLY A 303 -23.73 -0.05 -6.49
C GLY A 303 -22.94 -1.06 -5.65
N SER A 304 -21.69 -0.74 -5.27
CA SER A 304 -20.74 -1.57 -4.52
C SER A 304 -20.05 -2.68 -5.32
N GLU A 305 -20.32 -2.80 -6.61
CA GLU A 305 -19.56 -3.65 -7.51
C GLU A 305 -18.11 -3.16 -7.58
N THR A 306 -17.18 -4.11 -7.62
CA THR A 306 -15.74 -3.83 -7.51
C THR A 306 -14.99 -4.68 -8.51
N LEU A 307 -14.06 -4.05 -9.23
CA LEU A 307 -13.11 -4.71 -10.11
C LEU A 307 -11.70 -4.41 -9.61
N THR A 308 -10.87 -5.45 -9.49
CA THR A 308 -9.52 -5.35 -8.92
C THR A 308 -8.52 -5.97 -9.86
N TRP A 309 -7.43 -5.26 -10.10
CA TRP A 309 -6.23 -5.76 -10.78
C TRP A 309 -5.10 -5.83 -9.78
N GLU A 310 -4.42 -6.96 -9.71
CA GLU A 310 -3.22 -7.16 -8.92
C GLU A 310 -2.06 -7.42 -9.89
N SER A 311 -0.97 -6.68 -9.70
CA SER A 311 0.27 -6.88 -10.43
C SER A 311 1.33 -7.33 -9.43
N ASP A 312 1.72 -8.59 -9.58
CA ASP A 312 2.92 -9.15 -8.98
C ASP A 312 3.89 -9.46 -10.12
N LEU A 313 4.85 -8.56 -10.37
CA LEU A 313 5.96 -8.86 -11.27
C LEU A 313 6.90 -9.83 -10.54
N VAL A 314 6.73 -11.13 -10.78
CA VAL A 314 7.64 -12.18 -10.27
C VAL A 314 9.03 -12.03 -10.88
#